data_AF-A0A6J1P718-F1
#
_entry.id   AF-A0A6J1P718-F1
#
_cell.length_a   1.000
_cell.length_b   1.000
_cell.length_c   1.000
_cell.angle_alpha   90.00
_cell.angle_beta   90.00
_cell.angle_gamma   90.00
#
_symmetry.space_group_name_H-M   'P 1'
#
loop_
_entity.id
_entity.type
_entity.pdbx_description
1 polymer ?
#
loop_
_entity_poly.entity_id
_entity_poly.type
_entity_poly.pdbx_seq_one_letter_code
_entity_poly.pdbx_strand_id
1 'polypeptide(L)'
;RAKYVTHIQENLSKILDSKTVQKSKSTKKHASVTPDNTDAIDERPGRLGPKLVVFDALTGTGRLVLVGDERVSVQGLSNFATIRATACVYAGKWIYEVQLGTKGIMQIGWCTSSCQFSVDTGVGDTAHSYAYDGGRIRRWNVATSPYGQAWLPGDVIGSCIDMDKGTLEYYR
;
A
#
# COMPACT_ATOMS: atom_id res chain seq x y z
N ARG A 1 48.63 -5.28 -13.38
CA ARG A 1 47.32 -5.97 -13.57
C ARG A 1 47.46 -7.49 -13.73
N ALA A 2 48.41 -8.02 -14.51
CA ALA A 2 48.57 -9.48 -14.67
C ALA A 2 48.91 -10.24 -13.37
N LYS A 3 49.81 -9.72 -12.51
CA LYS A 3 50.23 -10.39 -11.27
C LYS A 3 49.13 -10.59 -10.22
N TYR A 4 48.06 -9.80 -10.27
CA TYR A 4 46.95 -9.89 -9.31
C TYR A 4 45.96 -10.98 -9.70
N VAL A 5 45.76 -11.22 -11.00
CA VAL A 5 44.84 -12.24 -11.51
C VAL A 5 45.42 -13.65 -11.28
N THR A 6 46.73 -13.83 -11.46
CA THR A 6 47.41 -15.10 -11.17
C THR A 6 47.35 -15.47 -9.69
N HIS A 7 47.52 -14.49 -8.80
CA HIS A 7 47.47 -14.72 -7.35
C HIS A 7 46.09 -15.20 -6.87
N ILE A 8 45.01 -14.70 -7.50
CA ILE A 8 43.64 -15.13 -7.17
C ILE A 8 43.37 -16.53 -7.72
N GLN A 9 43.80 -16.85 -8.94
CA GLN A 9 43.61 -18.19 -9.51
C GLN A 9 44.35 -19.29 -8.72
N GLU A 10 45.58 -19.01 -8.26
CA GLU A 10 46.39 -19.98 -7.51
C GLU A 10 45.90 -20.24 -6.08
N ASN A 11 45.14 -19.30 -5.50
CA ASN A 11 44.72 -19.38 -4.10
C ASN A 11 43.19 -19.51 -3.91
N LEU A 12 42.42 -19.60 -5.00
CA LEU A 12 40.95 -19.65 -4.97
C LEU A 12 40.44 -20.89 -4.22
N SER A 13 41.07 -22.05 -4.39
CA SER A 13 40.68 -23.29 -3.70
C SER A 13 40.91 -23.20 -2.19
N LYS A 14 42.03 -22.62 -1.75
CA LYS A 14 42.34 -22.40 -0.33
C LYS A 14 41.39 -21.41 0.35
N ILE A 15 40.88 -20.44 -0.42
CA ILE A 15 39.89 -19.45 0.06
C ILE A 15 38.50 -20.06 0.18
N LEU A 16 38.15 -21.01 -0.70
CA LEU A 16 36.85 -21.69 -0.70
C LEU A 16 36.76 -22.77 0.40
N ASP A 17 37.87 -23.44 0.71
CA ASP A 17 37.90 -24.51 1.72
C ASP A 17 37.98 -24.01 3.17
N SER A 18 38.30 -22.72 3.40
CA SER A 18 38.52 -22.15 4.74
C SER A 18 37.27 -21.63 5.45
N LYS A 19 36.07 -21.75 4.87
CA LYS A 19 34.81 -21.31 5.50
C LYS A 19 33.92 -22.42 6.05
N THR A 20 34.40 -23.66 6.10
CA THR A 20 33.66 -24.75 6.74
C THR A 20 34.35 -25.18 8.04
N VAL A 21 33.59 -25.12 9.14
CA VAL A 21 33.87 -25.65 10.50
C VAL A 21 34.64 -24.74 11.47
N GLN A 22 33.90 -23.99 12.31
CA GLN A 22 34.13 -23.95 13.77
C GLN A 22 32.80 -23.83 14.56
N LYS A 23 32.42 -24.92 15.25
CA LYS A 23 31.56 -24.98 16.47
C LYS A 23 32.35 -24.37 17.65
N SER A 24 31.84 -23.92 18.81
CA SER A 24 30.52 -23.58 19.40
C SER A 24 30.81 -23.13 20.84
N LYS A 25 30.19 -22.06 21.40
CA LYS A 25 29.91 -21.92 22.85
C LYS A 25 28.64 -21.08 23.07
N SER A 26 27.87 -21.50 24.09
CA SER A 26 26.45 -21.29 24.31
C SER A 26 26.06 -19.90 24.84
N THR A 27 24.97 -19.34 24.29
CA THR A 27 23.96 -18.60 25.08
C THR A 27 22.61 -18.75 24.37
N LYS A 28 21.57 -19.16 25.10
CA LYS A 28 20.23 -19.53 24.59
C LYS A 28 19.67 -18.50 23.60
N LYS A 29 19.57 -18.85 22.31
CA LYS A 29 18.72 -18.16 21.33
C LYS A 29 17.48 -19.01 21.11
N HIS A 30 16.32 -18.39 21.33
CA HIS A 30 15.03 -18.89 20.86
C HIS A 30 15.15 -19.34 19.41
N ALA A 31 14.60 -20.52 19.11
CA ALA A 31 14.51 -21.05 17.76
C ALA A 31 13.98 -19.96 16.81
N SER A 32 14.68 -19.73 15.70
CA SER A 32 14.15 -18.92 14.61
C SER A 32 12.96 -19.65 14.03
N VAL A 33 11.76 -19.24 14.45
CA VAL A 33 10.52 -19.54 13.75
C VAL A 33 10.64 -18.84 12.41
N THR A 34 10.99 -19.56 11.35
CA THR A 34 10.60 -19.14 10.00
C THR A 34 9.07 -19.13 10.00
N PRO A 35 8.41 -17.97 9.88
CA PRO A 35 6.96 -17.96 9.79
C PRO A 35 6.60 -18.69 8.50
N ASP A 36 5.69 -19.64 8.62
CA ASP A 36 5.08 -20.32 7.49
C ASP A 36 4.54 -19.24 6.52
N ASN A 37 5.04 -19.23 5.29
CA ASN A 37 4.76 -18.20 4.29
C ASN A 37 3.32 -18.28 3.73
N THR A 38 2.49 -19.15 4.28
CA THR A 38 1.09 -19.36 3.93
C THR A 38 0.15 -18.34 4.59
N ASP A 39 0.58 -17.69 5.69
CA ASP A 39 -0.22 -16.67 6.38
C ASP A 39 -0.11 -15.26 5.77
N ALA A 40 0.78 -15.06 4.79
CA ALA A 40 1.05 -13.75 4.22
C ALA A 40 0.03 -13.32 3.14
N ILE A 41 -0.59 -14.27 2.45
CA ILE A 41 -1.45 -14.03 1.29
C ILE A 41 -2.90 -14.31 1.66
N ASP A 42 -3.82 -13.47 1.17
CA ASP A 42 -5.26 -13.71 1.30
C ASP A 42 -5.76 -14.47 0.07
N GLU A 43 -6.33 -15.65 0.27
CA GLU A 43 -6.80 -16.52 -0.82
C GLU A 43 -8.27 -16.30 -1.21
N ARG A 44 -8.97 -15.33 -0.58
CA ARG A 44 -10.36 -15.05 -0.95
C ARG A 44 -10.45 -14.70 -2.45
N PRO A 45 -11.36 -15.34 -3.22
CA PRO A 45 -11.48 -15.08 -4.65
C PRO A 45 -11.87 -13.62 -4.91
N GLY A 46 -11.35 -13.04 -5.99
CA GLY A 46 -11.65 -11.65 -6.36
C GLY A 46 -10.74 -10.59 -5.75
N ARG A 47 -9.70 -10.97 -4.98
CA ARG A 47 -8.64 -10.04 -4.53
C ARG A 47 -7.23 -10.55 -4.82
N LEU A 48 -6.28 -9.63 -4.76
CA LEU A 48 -4.84 -9.85 -4.83
C LEU A 48 -4.14 -9.07 -3.73
N GLY A 49 -2.97 -9.56 -3.31
CA GLY A 49 -2.12 -8.92 -2.30
C GLY A 49 -2.19 -9.59 -0.92
N PRO A 50 -1.50 -9.01 0.08
CA PRO A 50 -1.34 -9.63 1.38
C PRO A 50 -2.66 -9.69 2.17
N LYS A 51 -2.69 -10.57 3.17
CA LYS A 51 -3.79 -10.68 4.16
C LYS A 51 -3.94 -9.41 4.98
N LEU A 52 -2.83 -8.87 5.48
CA LEU A 52 -2.80 -7.57 6.14
C LEU A 52 -2.65 -6.46 5.09
N VAL A 53 -3.72 -5.70 4.88
CA VAL A 53 -3.74 -4.55 3.96
C VAL A 53 -3.23 -3.32 4.69
N VAL A 54 -2.23 -2.66 4.12
CA VAL A 54 -1.63 -1.43 4.63
C VAL A 54 -1.42 -0.44 3.49
N PHE A 55 -1.03 0.79 3.78
CA PHE A 55 -0.58 1.72 2.76
C PHE A 55 0.74 1.24 2.12
N ASP A 56 0.76 1.20 0.79
CA ASP A 56 1.94 0.87 0.02
C ASP A 56 2.82 2.13 -0.15
N ALA A 57 3.84 2.22 0.70
CA ALA A 57 4.80 3.32 0.70
C ALA A 57 5.50 3.55 -0.64
N LEU A 58 5.57 2.54 -1.51
CA LEU A 58 6.19 2.67 -2.84
C LEU A 58 5.29 3.37 -3.85
N THR A 59 3.98 3.45 -3.57
CA THR A 59 3.00 4.09 -4.46
C THR A 59 2.76 5.56 -4.15
N GLY A 60 3.37 6.07 -3.08
CA GLY A 60 3.19 7.43 -2.60
C GLY A 60 3.65 8.48 -3.61
N THR A 61 2.81 9.49 -3.86
CA THR A 61 3.15 10.69 -4.62
C THR A 61 3.01 11.94 -3.75
N GLY A 62 3.79 12.97 -4.06
CA GLY A 62 3.83 14.19 -3.25
C GLY A 62 4.47 13.97 -1.87
N ARG A 63 4.23 14.90 -0.95
CA ARG A 63 4.73 14.83 0.42
C ARG A 63 3.68 14.20 1.31
N LEU A 64 3.97 13.01 1.82
CA LEU A 64 3.14 12.30 2.80
C LEU A 64 4.00 11.73 3.93
N VAL A 65 3.38 11.48 5.07
CA VAL A 65 3.99 10.81 6.22
C VAL A 65 3.08 9.67 6.64
N LEU A 66 3.62 8.46 6.74
CA LEU A 66 2.94 7.35 7.40
C LEU A 66 3.08 7.53 8.91
N VAL A 67 1.96 7.43 9.63
CA VAL A 67 1.91 7.64 11.07
C VAL A 67 1.85 6.29 11.78
N GLY A 68 2.78 6.06 12.70
CA GLY A 68 2.93 4.79 13.41
C GLY A 68 3.62 3.70 12.60
N ASP A 69 3.93 2.59 13.27
CA ASP A 69 4.72 1.49 12.68
C ASP A 69 3.90 0.55 11.79
N GLU A 70 2.57 0.60 11.89
CA GLU A 70 1.66 -0.33 11.22
C GLU A 70 1.31 0.07 9.78
N ARG A 71 1.69 1.27 9.33
CA ARG A 71 1.40 1.81 7.98
C ARG A 71 -0.11 1.81 7.63
N VAL A 72 -0.96 2.00 8.62
CA VAL A 72 -2.43 2.10 8.46
C VAL A 72 -2.96 3.53 8.64
N SER A 73 -2.07 4.49 8.91
CA SER A 73 -2.40 5.92 9.02
C SER A 73 -1.47 6.74 8.16
N VAL A 74 -2.00 7.76 7.51
CA VAL A 74 -1.26 8.64 6.60
C VAL A 74 -1.69 10.09 6.80
N GLN A 75 -0.72 10.99 6.72
CA GLN A 75 -0.93 12.43 6.70
C GLN A 75 -0.35 13.01 5.40
N GLY A 76 -1.20 13.66 4.61
CA GLY A 76 -0.77 14.45 3.45
C GLY A 76 -0.18 15.79 3.91
N LEU A 77 0.98 16.16 3.36
CA LEU A 77 1.69 17.42 3.64
C LEU A 77 1.83 18.32 2.40
N SER A 78 1.41 17.84 1.23
CA SER A 78 1.26 18.62 -0.01
C SER A 78 -0.16 18.49 -0.53
N ASN A 79 -0.54 19.38 -1.46
CA ASN A 79 -1.91 19.51 -2.01
C ASN A 79 -2.67 18.19 -2.17
N PHE A 80 -2.28 17.35 -3.13
CA PHE A 80 -2.95 16.06 -3.40
C PHE A 80 -1.96 14.89 -3.33
N ALA A 81 -1.23 14.81 -2.22
CA ALA A 81 -0.43 13.62 -1.95
C ALA A 81 -1.32 12.37 -1.97
N THR A 82 -0.97 11.38 -2.79
CA THR A 82 -1.80 10.21 -3.04
C THR A 82 -1.02 8.93 -2.75
N ILE A 83 -1.68 7.94 -2.17
CA ILE A 83 -1.08 6.63 -1.84
C ILE A 83 -2.13 5.54 -2.05
N ARG A 84 -1.69 4.33 -2.42
CA ARG A 84 -2.55 3.15 -2.57
C ARG A 84 -2.37 2.19 -1.41
N ALA A 85 -3.32 1.28 -1.27
CA ALA A 85 -3.18 0.11 -0.42
C ALA A 85 -2.33 -0.98 -1.10
N THR A 86 -1.81 -1.92 -0.33
CA THR A 86 -1.04 -3.08 -0.81
C THR A 86 -1.89 -4.17 -1.47
N ALA A 87 -3.21 -4.02 -1.49
CA ALA A 87 -4.14 -5.00 -2.03
C ALA A 87 -5.01 -4.40 -3.14
N CYS A 88 -5.41 -5.26 -4.07
CA CYS A 88 -6.27 -4.93 -5.20
C CYS A 88 -7.44 -5.92 -5.25
N VAL A 89 -8.55 -5.52 -5.86
CA VAL A 89 -9.72 -6.36 -6.06
C VAL A 89 -10.09 -6.37 -7.54
N TYR A 90 -10.58 -7.50 -8.04
CA TYR A 90 -10.89 -7.71 -9.47
C TYR A 90 -12.24 -8.41 -9.72
N ALA A 91 -12.89 -8.94 -8.68
CA ALA A 91 -14.23 -9.52 -8.78
C ALA A 91 -14.95 -9.46 -7.43
N GLY A 92 -16.29 -9.55 -7.46
CA GLY A 92 -17.13 -9.59 -6.26
C GLY A 92 -17.35 -8.22 -5.63
N LYS A 93 -17.55 -8.20 -4.30
CA LYS A 93 -17.98 -7.03 -3.54
C LYS A 93 -17.06 -6.80 -2.36
N TRP A 94 -16.58 -5.56 -2.24
CA TRP A 94 -15.55 -5.21 -1.27
C TRP A 94 -15.83 -3.87 -0.63
N ILE A 95 -15.38 -3.75 0.61
CA ILE A 95 -15.41 -2.51 1.37
C ILE A 95 -14.07 -2.32 2.07
N TYR A 96 -13.65 -1.08 2.18
CA TYR A 96 -12.71 -0.64 3.21
C TYR A 96 -13.26 0.61 3.88
N GLU A 97 -12.75 0.90 5.07
CA GLU A 97 -13.16 2.06 5.86
C GLU A 97 -11.97 2.98 6.09
N VAL A 98 -12.24 4.28 6.18
CA VAL A 98 -11.26 5.31 6.52
C VAL A 98 -11.80 6.17 7.63
N GLN A 99 -11.13 6.16 8.77
CA GLN A 99 -11.42 7.12 9.85
C GLN A 99 -10.72 8.45 9.57
N LEU A 100 -11.48 9.54 9.64
CA LEU A 100 -11.00 10.87 9.32
C LEU A 100 -10.26 11.51 10.50
N GLY A 101 -8.99 11.85 10.32
CA GLY A 101 -8.25 12.67 11.30
C GLY A 101 -8.63 14.16 11.26
N THR A 102 -9.13 14.65 10.12
CA THR A 102 -9.51 16.05 9.93
C THR A 102 -10.74 16.15 9.01
N LYS A 103 -11.38 17.33 8.98
CA LYS A 103 -12.43 17.66 8.01
C LYS A 103 -11.91 18.36 6.74
N GLY A 104 -10.61 18.22 6.47
CA GLY A 104 -9.95 18.88 5.35
C GLY A 104 -10.50 18.43 3.99
N ILE A 105 -9.98 19.06 2.93
CA ILE A 105 -10.23 18.60 1.57
C ILE A 105 -9.34 17.38 1.33
N MET A 106 -9.97 16.26 1.02
CA MET A 106 -9.31 15.00 0.70
C MET A 106 -10.25 14.17 -0.17
N GLN A 107 -9.70 13.17 -0.87
CA GLN A 107 -10.42 12.30 -1.78
C GLN A 107 -10.17 10.85 -1.36
N ILE A 108 -11.23 10.07 -1.18
CA ILE A 108 -11.17 8.66 -0.81
C ILE A 108 -11.84 7.86 -1.91
N GLY A 109 -11.19 6.81 -2.42
CA GLY A 109 -11.87 5.92 -3.36
C GLY A 109 -10.98 4.88 -4.02
N TRP A 110 -11.41 4.47 -5.20
CA TRP A 110 -10.87 3.33 -5.92
C TRP A 110 -10.15 3.77 -7.19
N CYS A 111 -9.11 3.03 -7.56
CA CYS A 111 -8.40 3.25 -8.81
C CYS A 111 -7.91 1.92 -9.37
N THR A 112 -7.75 1.85 -10.69
CA THR A 112 -7.04 0.75 -11.33
C THR A 112 -5.53 0.89 -11.14
N SER A 113 -4.81 -0.22 -11.33
CA SER A 113 -3.34 -0.22 -11.37
C SER A 113 -2.73 0.63 -12.49
N SER A 114 -3.50 0.94 -13.54
CA SER A 114 -3.06 1.79 -14.65
C SER A 114 -3.07 3.29 -14.33
N CYS A 115 -3.64 3.70 -13.19
CA CYS A 115 -3.65 5.10 -12.80
C CYS A 115 -2.22 5.60 -12.53
N GLN A 116 -1.89 6.76 -13.08
CA GLN A 116 -0.65 7.47 -12.77
C GLN A 116 -1.01 8.71 -11.97
N PHE A 117 -0.54 8.77 -10.73
CA PHE A 117 -0.75 9.90 -9.86
C PHE A 117 0.48 10.80 -9.87
N SER A 118 0.27 12.08 -9.58
CA SER A 118 1.31 13.10 -9.52
C SER A 118 1.07 13.98 -8.29
N VAL A 119 1.75 15.14 -8.23
CA VAL A 119 1.49 16.16 -7.20
C VAL A 119 0.17 16.91 -7.42
N ASP A 120 -0.33 16.90 -8.66
CA ASP A 120 -1.53 17.62 -9.11
C ASP A 120 -2.63 16.67 -9.62
N THR A 121 -2.44 15.35 -9.49
CA THR A 121 -3.38 14.34 -9.98
C THR A 121 -3.49 13.21 -8.96
N GLY A 122 -4.64 13.09 -8.33
CA GLY A 122 -4.96 12.08 -7.34
C GLY A 122 -6.10 11.14 -7.75
N VAL A 123 -6.63 10.42 -6.77
CA VAL A 123 -7.77 9.52 -6.96
C VAL A 123 -9.03 10.32 -7.29
N GLY A 124 -9.70 9.96 -8.37
CA GLY A 124 -10.86 10.69 -8.91
C GLY A 124 -10.54 11.66 -10.05
N ASP A 125 -9.26 11.94 -10.32
CA ASP A 125 -8.86 12.84 -11.42
C ASP A 125 -8.63 12.10 -12.75
N THR A 126 -8.62 10.76 -12.74
CA THR A 126 -8.38 9.94 -13.93
C THR A 126 -9.66 9.21 -14.37
N ALA A 127 -9.75 8.84 -15.65
CA ALA A 127 -10.87 8.05 -16.17
C ALA A 127 -11.01 6.67 -15.50
N HIS A 128 -9.93 6.18 -14.88
CA HIS A 128 -9.88 4.88 -14.22
C HIS A 128 -9.88 4.97 -12.69
N SER A 129 -10.28 6.12 -12.13
CA SER A 129 -10.39 6.31 -10.69
C SER A 129 -11.65 7.07 -10.31
N TYR A 130 -12.18 6.75 -9.14
CA TYR A 130 -13.41 7.31 -8.60
C TYR A 130 -13.16 7.67 -7.15
N ALA A 131 -13.60 8.85 -6.73
CA ALA A 131 -13.42 9.31 -5.36
C ALA A 131 -14.61 10.05 -4.80
N TYR A 132 -14.69 10.03 -3.47
CA TYR A 132 -15.56 10.86 -2.66
C TYR A 132 -14.76 11.89 -1.88
N ASP A 133 -15.22 13.13 -1.90
CA ASP A 133 -14.70 14.28 -1.18
C ASP A 133 -15.83 14.87 -0.32
N GLY A 134 -15.90 14.45 0.94
CA GLY A 134 -16.89 14.96 1.89
C GLY A 134 -16.59 16.40 2.35
N GLY A 135 -15.38 16.92 2.10
CA GLY A 135 -15.02 18.30 2.40
C GLY A 135 -15.66 19.27 1.41
N ARG A 136 -15.87 18.82 0.16
CA ARG A 136 -16.58 19.56 -0.88
C ARG A 136 -17.95 18.99 -1.23
N ILE A 137 -18.36 17.90 -0.59
CA ILE A 137 -19.66 17.21 -0.78
C ILE A 137 -19.83 16.80 -2.25
N ARG A 138 -18.81 16.11 -2.77
CA ARG A 138 -18.68 15.81 -4.19
C ARG A 138 -18.15 14.40 -4.42
N ARG A 139 -18.54 13.84 -5.56
CA ARG A 139 -17.87 12.68 -6.17
C ARG A 139 -17.04 13.14 -7.37
N TRP A 140 -15.99 12.38 -7.67
CA TRP A 140 -14.97 12.70 -8.66
C TRP A 140 -14.72 11.50 -9.59
N ASN A 141 -14.69 11.75 -10.89
CA ASN A 141 -14.14 10.88 -11.94
C ASN A 141 -13.87 11.74 -13.18
N VAL A 142 -12.65 12.30 -13.28
CA VAL A 142 -12.24 13.36 -14.22
C VAL A 142 -12.96 14.69 -14.00
N ALA A 143 -14.30 14.67 -13.97
CA ALA A 143 -15.17 15.76 -13.57
C ALA A 143 -15.80 15.48 -12.20
N THR A 144 -16.43 16.51 -11.63
CA THR A 144 -17.07 16.42 -10.32
C THR A 144 -18.57 16.73 -10.36
N SER A 145 -19.34 16.04 -9.51
CA SER A 145 -20.76 16.31 -9.29
C SER A 145 -21.11 16.30 -7.79
N PRO A 146 -22.17 17.00 -7.36
CA PRO A 146 -22.64 16.97 -5.97
C PRO A 146 -22.98 15.54 -5.53
N TYR A 147 -22.51 15.14 -4.35
CA TYR A 147 -22.74 13.80 -3.81
C TYR A 147 -22.40 13.73 -2.31
N GLY A 148 -23.15 12.93 -1.55
CA GLY A 148 -22.85 12.63 -0.16
C GLY A 148 -23.19 13.77 0.82
N GLN A 149 -22.44 13.85 1.92
CA GLN A 149 -22.69 14.75 3.04
C GLN A 149 -21.38 15.41 3.52
N ALA A 150 -21.48 16.54 4.21
CA ALA A 150 -20.29 17.13 4.85
C ALA A 150 -19.73 16.17 5.90
N TRP A 151 -18.42 15.92 5.88
CA TRP A 151 -17.75 15.13 6.91
C TRP A 151 -17.15 15.98 8.04
N LEU A 152 -16.85 15.33 9.15
CA LEU A 152 -16.27 15.86 10.37
C LEU A 152 -15.07 15.00 10.80
N PRO A 153 -14.15 15.56 11.60
CA PRO A 153 -13.09 14.75 12.19
C PRO A 153 -13.70 13.65 13.06
N GLY A 154 -13.19 12.43 12.93
CA GLY A 154 -13.66 11.25 13.64
C GLY A 154 -14.70 10.41 12.88
N ASP A 155 -15.30 10.92 11.81
CA ASP A 155 -16.19 10.11 10.97
C ASP A 155 -15.46 8.92 10.35
N VAL A 156 -16.19 7.84 10.09
CA VAL A 156 -15.70 6.65 9.40
C VAL A 156 -16.38 6.56 8.04
N ILE A 157 -15.59 6.67 6.98
CA ILE A 157 -16.09 6.62 5.61
C ILE A 157 -15.92 5.21 5.07
N GLY A 158 -17.03 4.51 4.86
CA GLY A 158 -17.08 3.24 4.14
C GLY A 158 -17.04 3.47 2.63
N SER A 159 -16.08 2.84 1.95
CA SER A 159 -15.91 2.90 0.50
C SER A 159 -16.20 1.52 -0.09
N CYS A 160 -17.33 1.39 -0.78
CA CYS A 160 -17.88 0.12 -1.25
C CYS A 160 -17.78 0.00 -2.77
N ILE A 161 -17.37 -1.17 -3.26
CA ILE A 161 -17.39 -1.53 -4.67
C ILE A 161 -18.17 -2.84 -4.86
N ASP A 162 -19.10 -2.84 -5.81
CA ASP A 162 -19.83 -4.02 -6.28
C ASP A 162 -19.54 -4.16 -7.78
N MET A 163 -18.67 -5.11 -8.13
CA MET A 163 -18.25 -5.33 -9.52
C MET A 163 -19.28 -6.14 -10.33
N ASP A 164 -20.22 -6.81 -9.66
CA ASP A 164 -21.31 -7.51 -10.33
C ASP A 164 -22.32 -6.51 -10.89
N LYS A 165 -22.55 -5.42 -10.15
CA LYS A 165 -23.42 -4.30 -10.57
C LYS A 165 -22.68 -3.15 -11.24
N GLY A 166 -21.36 -3.11 -11.14
CA GLY A 166 -20.54 -1.99 -11.60
C GLY A 166 -20.78 -0.70 -10.82
N THR A 167 -21.05 -0.80 -9.51
CA THR A 167 -21.40 0.35 -8.67
C THR A 167 -20.33 0.65 -7.61
N LEU A 168 -20.18 1.94 -7.32
CA LEU A 168 -19.34 2.48 -6.25
C LEU A 168 -20.19 3.36 -5.36
N GLU A 169 -20.16 3.10 -4.06
CA GLU A 169 -20.97 3.80 -3.06
C GLU A 169 -20.11 4.15 -1.84
N TYR A 170 -20.47 5.26 -1.19
CA TYR A 170 -19.76 5.76 -0.01
C TYR A 170 -20.77 6.00 1.11
N TYR A 171 -20.39 5.60 2.33
CA TYR A 171 -21.21 5.68 3.53
C TYR A 171 -20.44 6.43 4.64
N ARG A 172 -21.17 7.15 5.49
CA ARG A 172 -20.66 7.92 6.63
C ARG A 172 -21.38 7.48 7.89
#